data_AF-A0A7V1FTG3-F1
#
_entry.id   AF-A0A7V1FTG3-F1
#
_cell.length_a   1.000
_cell.length_b   1.000
_cell.length_c   1.000
_cell.angle_alpha   90.00
_cell.angle_beta   90.00
_cell.angle_gamma   90.00
#
_symmetry.space_group_name_H-M   'P 1'
#
loop_
_entity.id
_entity.type
_entity.pdbx_description
1 polymer ?
#
loop_
_entity_poly.entity_id
_entity_poly.type
_entity_poly.pdbx_seq_one_letter_code
_entity_poly.pdbx_strand_id
1 'polypeptide(L)'
;KETGSGLGLYVSYGIIKAHKGLIDVSSKDGEGTQFDVYIPAFEPQREKHVVPSDKIILLADDEEMLIDLLAELLESNEYNVIKVNTGKEALTVLTEEIKVDLVIIDYNMPGMNGLETISEIRKLNLDMPIILSTGTLLSDNKVDIDKYKINGRIQKPYEFETMLATIKKYI
;
A
#
# COMPACT_ATOMS: atom_id res chain seq x y z
N LYS A 1 2.23 -21.90 31.84
CA LYS A 1 2.73 -20.52 31.61
C LYS A 1 3.83 -20.64 30.56
N GLU A 2 3.52 -20.34 29.30
CA GLU A 2 4.54 -20.25 28.26
C GLU A 2 5.45 -19.07 28.60
N THR A 3 6.68 -19.37 28.99
CA THR A 3 7.73 -18.37 29.18
C THR A 3 8.11 -17.87 27.79
N GLY A 4 7.74 -16.64 27.46
CA GLY A 4 8.28 -15.98 26.27
C GLY A 4 9.81 -16.08 26.30
N SER A 5 10.44 -16.32 25.15
CA SER A 5 11.86 -16.65 25.03
C SER A 5 12.82 -15.57 25.56
N GLY A 6 12.31 -14.41 25.98
CA GLY A 6 13.10 -13.25 26.38
C GLY A 6 13.84 -12.58 25.21
N LEU A 7 13.66 -13.08 23.97
CA LEU A 7 14.43 -12.63 22.81
C LEU A 7 13.91 -11.33 22.18
N GLY A 8 12.72 -10.87 22.53
CA GLY A 8 12.09 -9.70 21.89
C GLY A 8 12.98 -8.45 21.90
N LEU A 9 13.49 -8.06 23.07
CA LEU A 9 14.39 -6.91 23.19
C LEU A 9 15.74 -7.13 22.51
N TYR A 10 16.24 -8.38 22.49
CA TYR A 10 17.48 -8.71 21.80
C TYR A 10 17.34 -8.55 20.27
N VAL A 11 16.22 -9.00 19.70
CA VAL A 11 15.90 -8.83 18.28
C VAL A 11 15.71 -7.35 17.95
N SER A 12 14.94 -6.60 18.76
CA SER A 12 14.77 -5.16 18.58
C SER A 12 16.10 -4.41 18.62
N TYR A 13 16.96 -4.71 19.59
CA TYR A 13 18.30 -4.15 19.69
C TYR A 13 19.14 -4.45 18.43
N GLY A 14 19.10 -5.70 17.94
CA GLY A 14 19.78 -6.11 16.71
C GLY A 14 19.33 -5.33 15.48
N ILE A 15 18.01 -5.17 15.28
CA ILE A 15 17.44 -4.42 14.15
C ILE A 15 17.86 -2.94 14.22
N ILE A 16 17.76 -2.33 15.40
CA ILE A 16 18.11 -0.91 15.60
C ILE A 16 19.62 -0.70 15.34
N LYS A 17 20.48 -1.60 15.82
CA LYS A 17 21.92 -1.55 15.52
C LYS A 17 22.24 -1.75 14.04
N ALA A 18 21.54 -2.64 13.35
CA ALA A 18 21.70 -2.84 11.91
C ALA A 18 21.39 -1.55 11.12
N HIS A 19 20.44 -0.74 11.60
CA HIS A 19 20.11 0.57 11.04
C HIS A 19 20.98 1.73 11.59
N LYS A 20 22.08 1.42 12.29
CA LYS A 20 22.97 2.41 12.94
C LYS A 20 22.22 3.32 13.94
N GLY A 21 21.12 2.83 14.48
CA GLY A 21 20.31 3.51 15.47
C GLY A 21 20.74 3.26 16.91
N LEU A 22 19.97 3.85 17.82
CA LEU A 22 20.10 3.75 19.26
C LEU A 22 18.73 3.43 19.87
N ILE A 23 18.74 2.64 20.94
CA ILE A 23 17.57 2.42 21.79
C ILE A 23 17.97 2.81 23.21
N ASP A 24 17.13 3.61 23.87
CA ASP A 24 17.25 3.97 25.27
C ASP A 24 16.00 3.52 26.04
N VAL A 25 16.15 3.33 27.34
CA VAL A 25 15.06 2.89 28.21
C VAL A 25 15.07 3.69 29.51
N SER A 26 13.92 4.30 29.81
CA SER A 26 13.66 4.94 31.10
C SER A 26 12.52 4.20 31.80
N SER A 27 12.72 3.84 33.06
CA SER A 27 11.72 3.10 33.84
C SER A 27 11.74 3.57 35.28
N LYS A 28 10.55 3.76 35.85
CA LYS A 28 10.39 4.09 37.26
C LYS A 28 9.21 3.29 37.82
N ASP A 29 9.46 2.63 38.96
CA ASP A 29 8.45 1.79 39.59
C ASP A 29 7.20 2.59 39.94
N GLY A 30 6.03 2.03 39.63
CA GLY A 30 4.74 2.70 39.74
C GLY A 30 4.44 3.81 38.71
N GLU A 31 5.40 4.20 37.85
CA GLU A 31 5.22 5.26 36.83
C GLU A 31 5.30 4.75 35.38
N GLY A 32 5.82 3.54 35.16
CA GLY A 32 5.85 2.87 33.87
C GLY A 32 7.25 2.75 33.27
N THR A 33 7.31 2.35 31.99
CA THR A 33 8.57 2.20 31.23
C THR A 33 8.39 2.79 29.84
N GLN A 34 9.36 3.60 29.41
CA GLN A 34 9.44 4.20 28.10
C GLN A 34 10.70 3.70 27.39
N PHE A 35 10.55 3.39 26.11
CA PHE A 35 11.64 3.04 25.20
C PHE A 35 11.72 4.08 24.10
N ASP A 36 12.87 4.73 23.98
CA ASP A 36 13.13 5.73 22.96
C ASP A 36 14.02 5.12 21.87
N VAL A 37 13.55 5.14 20.63
CA VAL A 37 14.27 4.60 19.48
C VAL A 37 14.69 5.75 18.57
N TYR A 38 15.99 5.85 18.32
CA TYR A 38 16.60 6.86 17.47
C TYR A 38 17.21 6.17 16.25
N ILE A 39 16.74 6.50 15.05
CA ILE A 39 17.34 6.07 13.79
C ILE A 39 17.96 7.30 13.11
N PRO A 40 19.16 7.21 12.51
CA PRO A 40 19.75 8.32 11.80
C PRO A 40 18.76 8.85 10.76
N ALA A 41 18.48 10.15 10.81
CA ALA A 41 17.65 10.79 9.81
C ALA A 41 18.35 10.67 8.45
N PHE A 42 17.68 10.03 7.50
CA PHE A 42 18.04 10.13 6.10
C PHE A 42 17.13 11.19 5.50
N GLU A 43 17.71 12.32 5.09
CA GLU A 43 17.01 13.21 4.18
C GLU A 43 17.15 12.60 2.79
N PRO A 44 16.09 11.99 2.22
CA PRO A 44 16.13 11.67 0.80
C PRO A 44 16.43 12.98 0.08
N GLN A 45 17.39 12.96 -0.85
CA GLN A 45 17.49 14.05 -1.81
C GLN A 45 16.11 14.12 -2.47
N ARG A 46 15.33 15.15 -2.11
CA ARG A 46 14.10 15.48 -2.85
C ARG A 46 14.55 15.82 -4.25
N GLU A 47 14.52 14.83 -5.13
CA GLU A 47 14.70 15.10 -6.54
C GLU A 47 13.63 16.10 -6.97
N LYS A 48 14.09 17.01 -7.83
CA LYS A 48 13.48 18.30 -8.16
C LYS A 48 12.03 18.13 -8.60
N HIS A 49 11.21 19.17 -8.36
CA HIS A 49 9.89 19.39 -8.96
C HIS A 49 9.72 18.63 -10.26
N VAL A 50 9.14 17.44 -10.15
CA VAL A 50 8.85 16.61 -11.29
C VAL A 50 7.57 17.16 -11.89
N VAL A 51 7.56 17.38 -13.19
CA VAL A 51 6.31 17.64 -13.90
C VAL A 51 5.50 16.35 -13.76
N PRO A 52 4.31 16.36 -13.11
CA PRO A 52 3.50 15.17 -12.99
C PRO A 52 3.25 14.61 -14.39
N SER A 53 3.42 13.31 -14.59
CA SER A 53 2.96 12.68 -15.82
C SER A 53 1.45 12.89 -15.94
N ASP A 54 0.90 12.87 -17.16
CA ASP A 54 -0.54 12.95 -17.38
C ASP A 54 -1.28 11.68 -16.91
N LYS A 55 -0.61 10.75 -16.21
CA LYS A 55 -1.16 9.47 -15.76
C LYS A 55 -1.76 9.59 -14.38
N ILE A 56 -3.00 9.13 -14.26
CA ILE A 56 -3.76 9.13 -13.01
C ILE A 56 -3.96 7.70 -12.52
N ILE A 57 -3.53 7.42 -11.29
CA ILE A 57 -3.71 6.14 -10.59
C ILE A 57 -4.80 6.32 -9.53
N LEU A 58 -5.84 5.50 -9.56
CA LEU A 58 -6.80 5.38 -8.46
C LEU A 58 -6.32 4.29 -7.49
N LEU A 59 -6.08 4.66 -6.25
CA LEU A 59 -5.68 3.75 -5.18
C LEU A 59 -6.84 3.58 -4.18
N ALA A 60 -7.33 2.35 -4.03
CA ALA A 60 -8.44 1.99 -3.15
C ALA A 60 -8.02 0.95 -2.11
N ASP A 61 -8.04 1.33 -0.83
CA ASP A 61 -7.63 0.52 0.32
C ASP A 61 -8.19 1.14 1.63
N ASP A 62 -8.65 0.33 2.57
CA ASP A 62 -9.27 0.83 3.81
C ASP A 62 -8.24 1.25 4.87
N GLU A 63 -6.95 0.95 4.67
CA GLU A 63 -5.85 1.35 5.54
C GLU A 63 -5.32 2.77 5.17
N GLU A 64 -5.87 3.82 5.80
CA GLU A 64 -5.55 5.23 5.49
C GLU A 64 -4.04 5.55 5.51
N MET A 65 -3.31 5.08 6.53
CA MET A 65 -1.86 5.28 6.62
C MET A 65 -1.09 4.62 5.47
N LEU A 66 -1.56 3.47 4.98
CA LEU A 66 -0.95 2.77 3.86
C LEU A 66 -1.21 3.50 2.55
N ILE A 67 -2.44 3.98 2.36
CA ILE A 67 -2.82 4.81 1.22
C ILE A 67 -1.94 6.07 1.12
N ASP A 68 -1.76 6.78 2.24
CA ASP A 68 -0.97 8.01 2.24
C ASP A 68 0.48 7.74 1.88
N LEU A 69 1.07 6.70 2.48
CA LEU A 69 2.43 6.26 2.16
C LEU A 69 2.59 5.90 0.68
N LEU A 70 1.69 5.07 0.13
CA LEU A 70 1.77 4.65 -1.27
C LEU A 70 1.55 5.81 -2.23
N ALA A 71 0.64 6.72 -1.90
CA ALA A 71 0.40 7.91 -2.70
C ALA A 71 1.64 8.80 -2.76
N GLU A 72 2.27 9.12 -1.62
CA GLU A 72 3.50 9.90 -1.57
C GLU A 72 4.62 9.27 -2.41
N LEU A 73 4.77 7.94 -2.33
CA LEU A 73 5.78 7.22 -3.09
C LEU A 73 5.49 7.24 -4.61
N LEU A 74 4.22 7.07 -5.01
CA LEU A 74 3.81 7.13 -6.41
C LEU A 74 3.90 8.54 -7.01
N GLU A 75 3.52 9.56 -6.24
CA GLU A 75 3.67 10.98 -6.63
C GLU A 75 5.13 11.38 -6.78
N SER A 76 6.01 10.86 -5.90
CA SER A 76 7.46 11.00 -6.03
C SER A 76 8.03 10.29 -7.28
N ASN A 77 7.22 9.44 -7.93
CA ASN A 77 7.52 8.74 -9.18
C ASN A 77 6.65 9.23 -10.35
N GLU A 78 6.27 10.51 -10.32
CA GLU A 78 5.64 11.23 -11.44
C GLU A 78 4.19 10.82 -11.75
N TYR A 79 3.50 10.08 -10.88
CA TYR A 79 2.08 9.76 -11.06
C TYR A 79 1.19 10.75 -10.31
N ASN A 80 0.00 11.03 -10.85
CA ASN A 80 -1.07 11.64 -10.05
C ASN A 80 -1.86 10.52 -9.36
N VAL A 81 -2.19 10.69 -8.08
CA VAL A 81 -2.90 9.66 -7.31
C VAL A 81 -4.24 10.19 -6.82
N ILE A 82 -5.31 9.44 -7.07
CA ILE A 82 -6.60 9.63 -6.42
C ILE A 82 -6.72 8.55 -5.34
N LYS A 83 -6.95 8.99 -4.11
CA LYS A 83 -7.05 8.12 -2.94
C LYS A 83 -8.52 7.92 -2.58
N VAL A 84 -8.92 6.68 -2.34
CA VAL A 84 -10.26 6.34 -1.84
C VAL A 84 -10.16 5.21 -0.83
N ASN A 85 -11.07 5.16 0.14
CA ASN A 85 -10.99 4.18 1.22
C ASN A 85 -12.00 3.04 1.07
N THR A 86 -12.86 3.10 0.04
CA THR A 86 -13.87 2.07 -0.19
C THR A 86 -14.09 1.80 -1.67
N GLY A 87 -14.57 0.59 -1.99
CA GLY A 87 -15.00 0.23 -3.33
C GLY A 87 -16.11 1.14 -3.90
N LYS A 88 -16.98 1.67 -3.03
CA LYS A 88 -18.04 2.59 -3.43
C LYS A 88 -17.48 3.94 -3.88
N GLU A 89 -16.52 4.49 -3.14
CA GLU A 89 -15.84 5.74 -3.53
C GLU A 89 -15.06 5.55 -4.83
N ALA A 90 -14.41 4.40 -5.01
CA ALA A 90 -13.75 4.06 -6.26
C ALA A 90 -14.72 4.12 -7.46
N LEU A 91 -15.92 3.54 -7.31
CA LEU A 91 -16.97 3.61 -8.34
C LEU A 91 -17.44 5.03 -8.58
N THR A 92 -17.67 5.83 -7.53
CA THR A 92 -18.06 7.24 -7.65
C THR A 92 -17.04 8.01 -8.50
N VAL A 93 -15.75 7.94 -8.15
CA VAL A 93 -14.66 8.61 -8.89
C VAL A 93 -14.66 8.23 -10.36
N LEU A 94 -14.80 6.94 -10.66
CA LEU A 94 -14.78 6.43 -12.03
C LEU A 94 -16.01 6.82 -12.85
N THR A 95 -17.12 7.19 -12.20
CA THR A 95 -18.33 7.66 -12.87
C THR A 95 -18.39 9.18 -13.08
N GLU A 96 -17.57 9.97 -12.37
CA GLU A 96 -17.54 11.44 -12.45
C GLU A 96 -16.71 11.97 -13.64
N GLU A 97 -16.56 11.19 -14.72
CA GLU A 97 -15.77 11.51 -15.93
C GLU A 97 -14.28 11.82 -15.70
N ILE A 98 -13.74 11.45 -14.52
CA ILE A 98 -12.30 11.54 -14.26
C ILE A 98 -11.61 10.39 -15.01
N LYS A 99 -10.73 10.75 -15.95
CA LYS A 99 -9.92 9.76 -16.66
C LYS A 99 -8.89 9.16 -15.69
N VAL A 100 -9.06 7.88 -15.38
CA VAL A 100 -8.09 7.09 -14.60
C VAL A 100 -7.36 6.14 -15.56
N ASP A 101 -6.03 6.17 -15.55
CA ASP A 101 -5.20 5.31 -16.41
C ASP A 101 -4.95 3.94 -15.79
N LEU A 102 -4.97 3.82 -14.46
CA LEU A 102 -4.78 2.54 -13.76
C LEU A 102 -5.47 2.56 -12.41
N VAL A 103 -6.03 1.41 -12.01
CA VAL A 103 -6.65 1.23 -10.71
C VAL A 103 -5.88 0.19 -9.91
N ILE A 104 -5.53 0.52 -8.66
CA ILE A 104 -5.03 -0.42 -7.67
C ILE A 104 -6.11 -0.57 -6.60
N ILE A 105 -6.62 -1.80 -6.43
CA ILE A 105 -7.70 -2.09 -5.48
C ILE A 105 -7.24 -3.14 -4.49
N ASP A 106 -7.39 -2.87 -3.19
CA ASP A 106 -7.24 -3.88 -2.16
C ASP A 106 -8.38 -4.90 -2.20
N TYR A 107 -8.01 -6.16 -1.99
CA TYR A 107 -8.96 -7.26 -1.95
C TYR A 107 -9.87 -7.17 -0.71
N ASN A 108 -9.35 -6.81 0.46
CA ASN A 108 -10.02 -6.85 1.74
C ASN A 108 -10.60 -5.49 2.16
N MET A 109 -11.48 -4.90 1.36
CA MET A 109 -12.20 -3.69 1.78
C MET A 109 -13.55 -4.02 2.45
N PRO A 110 -13.95 -3.29 3.51
CA PRO A 110 -15.23 -3.49 4.19
C PRO A 110 -16.41 -3.05 3.31
N GLY A 111 -17.54 -3.76 3.46
CA GLY A 111 -18.79 -3.48 2.75
C GLY A 111 -18.80 -3.99 1.31
N MET A 112 -17.85 -3.55 0.49
CA MET A 112 -17.65 -4.03 -0.88
C MET A 112 -16.19 -4.40 -1.08
N ASN A 113 -15.91 -5.69 -1.27
CA ASN A 113 -14.54 -6.17 -1.41
C ASN A 113 -13.98 -5.86 -2.81
N GLY A 114 -12.67 -6.03 -2.99
CA GLY A 114 -12.00 -5.65 -4.22
C GLY A 114 -12.52 -6.37 -5.48
N LEU A 115 -12.88 -7.64 -5.40
CA LEU A 115 -13.43 -8.37 -6.56
C LEU A 115 -14.85 -7.91 -6.92
N GLU A 116 -15.67 -7.60 -5.93
CA GLU A 116 -16.99 -7.02 -6.14
C GLU A 116 -16.85 -5.64 -6.80
N THR A 117 -15.94 -4.80 -6.32
CA THR A 117 -15.65 -3.48 -6.91
C THR A 117 -15.21 -3.63 -8.37
N ILE A 118 -14.27 -4.53 -8.66
CA ILE A 118 -13.80 -4.79 -10.02
C ILE A 118 -14.94 -5.26 -10.92
N SER A 119 -15.81 -6.15 -10.42
CA SER A 119 -16.98 -6.60 -11.18
C SER A 119 -17.90 -5.45 -11.55
N GLU A 120 -18.16 -4.50 -10.64
CA GLU A 120 -18.97 -3.32 -10.96
C GLU A 120 -18.25 -2.38 -11.95
N ILE A 121 -16.93 -2.16 -11.80
CA ILE A 121 -16.14 -1.38 -12.77
C ILE A 121 -16.28 -1.96 -14.19
N ARG A 122 -16.18 -3.29 -14.33
CA ARG A 122 -16.33 -3.96 -15.63
C ARG A 122 -17.75 -3.87 -16.18
N LYS A 123 -18.80 -3.84 -15.33
CA LYS A 123 -20.18 -3.60 -15.76
C LYS A 123 -20.40 -2.19 -16.33
N LEU A 124 -19.60 -1.21 -15.90
CA LEU A 124 -19.59 0.14 -16.44
C LEU A 124 -18.88 0.25 -17.80
N ASN A 125 -18.39 -0.87 -18.37
CA ASN A 125 -17.59 -0.93 -19.60
C ASN A 125 -16.29 -0.11 -19.53
N LEU A 126 -15.74 0.07 -18.33
CA LEU A 126 -14.42 0.70 -18.14
C LEU A 126 -13.32 -0.37 -18.29
N ASP A 127 -12.42 -0.16 -19.25
CA ASP A 127 -11.40 -1.14 -19.66
C ASP A 127 -9.98 -0.74 -19.25
N MET A 128 -9.84 0.17 -18.28
CA MET A 128 -8.52 0.50 -17.76
C MET A 128 -7.87 -0.71 -17.05
N PRO A 129 -6.53 -0.78 -17.05
CA PRO A 129 -5.81 -1.76 -16.27
C PRO A 129 -6.17 -1.73 -14.79
N ILE A 130 -6.42 -2.92 -14.22
CA ILE A 130 -6.63 -3.09 -12.79
C ILE A 130 -5.55 -4.00 -12.21
N ILE A 131 -4.92 -3.52 -11.14
CA ILE A 131 -4.02 -4.29 -10.28
C ILE A 131 -4.77 -4.62 -8.99
N LEU A 132 -4.86 -5.90 -8.66
CA LEU A 132 -5.39 -6.36 -7.38
C LEU A 132 -4.29 -6.42 -6.31
N SER A 133 -4.48 -5.69 -5.21
CA SER A 133 -3.67 -5.79 -4.00
C SER A 133 -4.21 -6.87 -3.07
N THR A 134 -3.32 -7.73 -2.54
CA THR A 134 -3.74 -8.85 -1.68
C THR A 134 -2.79 -9.03 -0.50
N GLY A 135 -3.30 -9.06 0.73
CA GLY A 135 -2.48 -9.30 1.93
C GLY A 135 -2.24 -10.76 2.32
N THR A 136 -2.83 -11.71 1.61
CA THR A 136 -2.58 -13.14 1.79
C THR A 136 -2.11 -13.73 0.48
N LEU A 137 -1.30 -14.79 0.52
CA LEU A 137 -1.07 -15.67 -0.63
C LEU A 137 -2.42 -16.28 -1.02
N LEU A 138 -3.23 -15.55 -1.79
CA LEU A 138 -4.32 -16.12 -2.55
C LEU A 138 -3.62 -17.02 -3.56
N SER A 139 -3.51 -18.30 -3.21
CA SER A 139 -3.13 -19.38 -4.13
C SER A 139 -3.83 -19.12 -5.46
N ASP A 140 -3.10 -19.16 -6.58
CA ASP A 140 -3.55 -18.73 -7.91
C ASP A 140 -4.91 -19.32 -8.34
N ASN A 141 -5.35 -20.41 -7.72
CA ASN A 141 -6.65 -21.04 -7.95
C ASN A 141 -7.88 -20.36 -7.31
N LYS A 142 -7.74 -19.34 -6.44
CA LYS A 142 -8.89 -18.73 -5.75
C LYS A 142 -9.48 -17.49 -6.44
N VAL A 143 -8.70 -16.79 -7.26
CA VAL A 143 -9.17 -15.60 -7.97
C VAL A 143 -9.11 -15.86 -9.46
N ASP A 144 -10.27 -15.86 -10.09
CA ASP A 144 -10.42 -16.04 -11.54
C ASP A 144 -10.08 -14.72 -12.25
N ILE A 145 -8.79 -14.48 -12.48
CA ILE A 145 -8.28 -13.23 -13.06
C ILE A 145 -8.88 -12.94 -14.46
N ASP A 146 -9.18 -13.98 -15.23
CA ASP A 146 -9.74 -13.85 -16.57
C ASP A 146 -11.20 -13.40 -16.51
N LYS A 147 -11.99 -13.99 -15.61
CA LYS A 147 -13.38 -13.57 -15.36
C LYS A 147 -13.47 -12.10 -14.96
N TYR A 148 -12.57 -11.63 -14.11
CA TYR A 148 -12.58 -10.24 -13.62
C TYR A 148 -11.77 -9.28 -14.50
N LYS A 149 -11.10 -9.78 -15.56
CA LYS A 149 -10.16 -9.03 -16.39
C LYS A 149 -9.13 -8.25 -15.55
N ILE A 150 -8.52 -8.92 -14.60
CA ILE A 150 -7.47 -8.35 -13.74
C ILE A 150 -6.16 -8.42 -14.49
N ASN A 151 -5.47 -7.27 -14.61
CA ASN A 151 -4.25 -7.17 -15.41
C ASN A 151 -3.03 -7.58 -14.58
N GLY A 152 -2.98 -7.17 -13.32
CA GLY A 152 -1.83 -7.42 -12.44
C GLY A 152 -2.24 -7.75 -11.00
N ARG A 153 -1.28 -8.26 -10.23
CA ARG A 153 -1.45 -8.52 -8.79
C ARG A 153 -0.21 -8.01 -8.05
N ILE A 154 -0.42 -7.40 -6.90
CA ILE A 154 0.63 -7.02 -5.95
C ILE A 154 0.30 -7.60 -4.58
N GLN A 155 1.33 -8.03 -3.85
CA GLN A 155 1.16 -8.68 -2.56
C GLN A 155 1.61 -7.75 -1.43
N LYS A 156 0.83 -7.67 -0.35
CA LYS A 156 1.27 -7.03 0.90
C LYS A 156 2.13 -8.03 1.71
N PRO A 157 3.20 -7.58 2.41
CA PRO A 157 3.72 -6.21 2.43
C PRO A 157 4.38 -5.84 1.10
N TYR A 158 4.20 -4.60 0.65
CA TYR A 158 4.68 -4.17 -0.65
C TYR A 158 6.20 -3.97 -0.66
N GLU A 159 6.85 -4.55 -1.66
CA GLU A 159 8.14 -4.06 -2.13
C GLU A 159 7.87 -2.96 -3.17
N PHE A 160 8.24 -1.72 -2.85
CA PHE A 160 7.90 -0.57 -3.68
C PHE A 160 8.42 -0.70 -5.12
N GLU A 161 9.64 -1.22 -5.32
CA GLU A 161 10.20 -1.47 -6.65
C GLU A 161 9.35 -2.46 -7.48
N THR A 162 8.87 -3.53 -6.84
CA THR A 162 8.00 -4.54 -7.46
C THR A 162 6.65 -3.96 -7.84
N MET A 163 6.06 -3.13 -6.96
CA MET A 163 4.81 -2.41 -7.24
C MET A 163 4.99 -1.47 -8.44
N LEU A 164 6.04 -0.65 -8.43
CA LEU A 164 6.34 0.31 -9.49
C LEU A 164 6.59 -0.38 -10.84
N ALA A 165 7.34 -1.50 -10.84
CA ALA A 165 7.56 -2.31 -12.03
C ALA A 165 6.25 -2.90 -12.58
N THR A 166 5.35 -3.32 -11.70
CA THR A 166 4.02 -3.85 -12.10
C THR A 166 3.17 -2.75 -12.72
N ILE A 167 3.16 -1.55 -12.13
CA ILE A 167 2.44 -0.38 -12.66
C ILE A 167 2.95 -0.03 -14.06
N LYS A 168 4.27 0.13 -14.23
CA LYS A 168 4.91 0.46 -15.52
C LYS A 168 4.65 -0.53 -16.65
N LYS A 169 4.26 -1.78 -16.32
CA LYS A 169 3.87 -2.77 -17.34
C LYS A 169 2.54 -2.42 -18.01
N TYR A 170 1.69 -1.64 -17.35
CA TYR A 170 0.31 -1.41 -17.77
C TYR A 170 -0.02 0.05 -18.12
N ILE A 171 0.85 1.03 -17.83
CA ILE A 171 0.64 2.44 -18.17
C ILE A 171 1.86 3.14 -18.76
#